data_AF-A0A8S9GD31-F1
#
_entry.id   AF-A0A8S9GD31-F1
#
_cell.length_a   1.000
_cell.length_b   1.000
_cell.length_c   1.000
_cell.angle_alpha   90.00
_cell.angle_beta   90.00
_cell.angle_gamma   90.00
#
_symmetry.space_group_name_H-M   'P 1'
#
loop_
_entity.id
_entity.type
_entity.pdbx_description
1 polymer ?
#
loop_
_entity_poly.entity_id
_entity_poly.type
_entity_poly.pdbx_seq_one_letter_code
_entity_poly.pdbx_strand_id
1 'polypeptide(L)'
;MQQFCRANNTALNNINSQFRSTATTPGPITATATQSKTVGRWLKDRREKKKEETRAHNAQIHAAVSVAGVAAAVAAIAAATAASSSSGKDEQMAKTDMAVASAATLVAAQCVEAAELMGAEREHLASVVSSAVNVRSAGDIMTLTAGAATALRGVATLKARAMKEVWNIASVIPMDKGLTSTGGCSNVHNGSNGSSSSSHSGELMQQENFLGTCSREWLARGCELLKRTRKGDLHWKIVSVYINKMNQVTLKMKSKHVGKTFTKKKKNIVLEVIKNVPAWPGRHLLEGGDDLRYFGLKTVLRGDVEFECKSQREYDMWTQGVSRLLVVAAERRFRM
;
A
#
# COMPACT_ATOMS: atom_id res chain seq x y z
N MET A 1 12.63 18.48 60.06
CA MET A 1 12.64 19.96 59.99
C MET A 1 14.07 20.44 60.22
N GLN A 2 14.41 21.54 59.55
CA GLN A 2 15.67 22.29 59.57
C GLN A 2 16.80 21.86 58.62
N GLN A 3 16.93 22.74 57.63
CA GLN A 3 17.97 22.99 56.65
C GLN A 3 18.93 24.03 57.25
N PHE A 4 20.23 23.97 56.96
CA PHE A 4 21.19 25.09 56.75
C PHE A 4 22.58 24.47 56.45
N CYS A 5 23.08 24.50 55.21
CA CYS A 5 23.90 25.55 54.55
C CYS A 5 25.42 25.37 54.73
N ARG A 6 26.16 25.17 53.62
CA ARG A 6 27.25 26.06 53.16
C ARG A 6 27.87 25.61 51.83
N ALA A 7 28.14 26.59 50.97
CA ALA A 7 28.92 26.50 49.73
C ALA A 7 30.26 27.24 49.89
N ASN A 8 31.12 27.13 48.86
CA ASN A 8 32.44 27.74 48.57
C ASN A 8 33.64 26.79 48.81
N ASN A 9 34.70 26.69 47.99
CA ASN A 9 35.07 27.35 46.72
C ASN A 9 36.29 26.63 46.07
N THR A 10 36.38 26.71 44.72
CA THR A 10 37.57 26.80 43.82
C THR A 10 38.87 25.99 43.99
N ALA A 11 39.31 25.33 42.90
CA ALA A 11 40.65 25.43 42.25
C ALA A 11 40.71 24.51 41.00
N LEU A 12 40.72 25.04 39.77
CA LEU A 12 41.89 25.17 38.86
C LEU A 12 42.68 23.88 38.55
N ASN A 13 42.51 23.35 37.32
CA ASN A 13 43.56 23.26 36.27
C ASN A 13 43.29 22.16 35.22
N ASN A 14 43.02 22.62 34.00
CA ASN A 14 43.71 22.32 32.74
C ASN A 14 44.47 20.98 32.58
N ILE A 15 44.24 20.28 31.46
CA ILE A 15 45.25 19.78 30.48
C ILE A 15 44.66 18.63 29.62
N ASN A 16 44.39 18.97 28.34
CA ASN A 16 44.85 18.28 27.13
C ASN A 16 44.57 16.77 26.95
N SER A 17 43.61 16.43 26.08
CA SER A 17 43.46 15.09 25.50
C SER A 17 43.74 15.11 23.98
N GLN A 18 45.01 14.94 23.62
CA GLN A 18 45.42 14.42 22.33
C GLN A 18 46.46 13.32 22.56
N PHE A 19 46.10 12.06 22.32
CA PHE A 19 47.03 11.11 21.72
C PHE A 19 46.28 10.16 20.79
N ARG A 20 46.68 10.28 19.53
CA ARG A 20 46.38 9.48 18.36
C ARG A 20 47.29 8.24 18.40
N SER A 21 46.77 7.09 17.97
CA SER A 21 47.59 6.06 17.30
C SER A 21 46.86 5.60 16.05
N THR A 22 47.64 5.56 14.97
CA THR A 22 47.25 5.25 13.59
C THR A 22 47.70 3.84 13.25
N ALA A 23 46.94 3.13 12.41
CA ALA A 23 47.48 2.11 11.52
C ALA A 23 46.53 1.87 10.34
N THR A 24 46.97 2.33 9.18
CA THR A 24 46.52 2.05 7.81
C THR A 24 46.78 0.55 7.51
N THR A 25 45.93 -0.24 6.84
CA THR A 25 45.82 -0.50 5.38
C THR A 25 44.99 -1.84 5.17
N PRO A 26 44.71 -2.38 3.96
CA PRO A 26 43.52 -2.20 3.10
C PRO A 26 42.63 -3.45 2.83
N GLY A 27 41.32 -3.24 2.60
CA GLY A 27 40.39 -4.14 1.87
C GLY A 27 39.95 -5.46 2.57
N PRO A 28 38.84 -6.13 2.15
CA PRO A 28 38.08 -5.96 0.93
C PRO A 28 36.62 -5.52 1.13
N ILE A 29 36.09 -4.94 0.05
CA ILE A 29 34.68 -4.67 -0.22
C ILE A 29 33.90 -5.96 -0.01
N THR A 30 33.23 -6.11 1.14
CA THR A 30 32.37 -7.26 1.39
C THR A 30 30.99 -6.96 0.86
N ALA A 31 30.68 -7.68 -0.22
CA ALA A 31 29.39 -7.89 -0.83
C ALA A 31 28.24 -7.80 0.18
N THR A 32 27.17 -7.15 -0.25
CA THR A 32 25.84 -7.12 0.37
C THR A 32 25.28 -8.53 0.53
N ALA A 33 25.76 -9.22 1.57
CA ALA A 33 25.24 -10.50 1.99
C ALA A 33 23.81 -10.32 2.48
N THR A 34 22.94 -11.20 1.99
CA THR A 34 21.54 -11.37 2.30
C THR A 34 21.30 -11.51 3.81
N GLN A 35 21.14 -10.37 4.50
CA GLN A 35 20.79 -10.36 5.91
C GLN A 35 19.37 -10.90 6.09
N SER A 36 19.28 -12.11 6.63
CA SER A 36 18.06 -12.69 7.20
C SER A 36 17.41 -11.67 8.15
N LYS A 37 16.32 -11.03 7.71
CA LYS A 37 15.64 -9.97 8.48
C LYS A 37 15.15 -10.58 9.81
N THR A 38 15.75 -10.16 10.92
CA THR A 38 15.34 -10.55 12.27
C THR A 38 13.85 -10.27 12.48
N VAL A 39 13.16 -11.12 13.23
CA VAL A 39 11.71 -10.98 13.49
C VAL A 39 11.37 -9.60 14.06
N GLY A 40 12.28 -9.00 14.84
CA GLY A 40 12.14 -7.63 15.33
C GLY A 40 12.12 -6.58 14.22
N ARG A 41 13.00 -6.69 13.22
CA ARG A 41 13.01 -5.81 12.03
C ARG A 41 11.75 -6.02 11.18
N TRP A 42 11.28 -7.26 11.02
CA TRP A 42 10.01 -7.55 10.33
C TRP A 42 8.79 -6.95 11.04
N LEU A 43 8.78 -6.92 12.37
CA LEU A 43 7.70 -6.30 13.14
C LEU A 43 7.74 -4.78 13.11
N LYS A 44 8.95 -4.22 13.10
CA LYS A 44 9.19 -2.81 12.85
C LYS A 44 8.70 -2.43 11.45
N ASP A 45 9.15 -3.14 10.41
CA ASP A 45 8.73 -2.97 9.02
C ASP A 45 7.19 -3.13 8.88
N ARG A 46 6.56 -4.09 9.59
CA ARG A 46 5.10 -4.28 9.56
C ARG A 46 4.33 -3.17 10.29
N ARG A 47 4.87 -2.65 11.41
CA ARG A 47 4.30 -1.53 12.16
C ARG A 47 4.45 -0.23 11.38
N GLU A 48 5.60 -0.02 10.76
CA GLU A 48 5.87 1.09 9.84
C GLU A 48 4.97 1.01 8.62
N LYS A 49 4.77 -0.18 8.05
CA LYS A 49 3.82 -0.39 6.95
C LYS A 49 2.37 -0.12 7.35
N LYS A 50 1.92 -0.55 8.53
CA LYS A 50 0.58 -0.19 9.04
C LYS A 50 0.43 1.31 9.24
N LYS A 51 1.49 1.99 9.71
CA LYS A 51 1.54 3.46 9.86
C LYS A 51 1.53 4.17 8.51
N GLU A 52 2.18 3.62 7.49
CA GLU A 52 2.22 4.17 6.13
C GLU A 52 0.89 3.97 5.38
N GLU A 53 0.20 2.86 5.61
CA GLU A 53 -1.15 2.61 5.09
C GLU A 53 -2.17 3.59 5.67
N THR A 54 -2.14 3.82 6.99
CA THR A 54 -2.96 4.88 7.62
C THR A 54 -2.60 6.27 7.09
N ARG A 55 -1.31 6.55 6.84
CA ARG A 55 -0.88 7.82 6.24
C ARG A 55 -1.40 8.00 4.82
N ALA A 56 -1.38 6.94 4.01
CA ALA A 56 -1.90 6.95 2.65
C ALA A 56 -3.42 7.16 2.63
N HIS A 57 -4.15 6.54 3.56
CA HIS A 57 -5.59 6.74 3.70
C HIS A 57 -5.94 8.15 4.19
N ASN A 58 -5.26 8.68 5.20
CA ASN A 58 -5.49 10.06 5.64
C ASN A 58 -5.15 11.08 4.54
N ALA A 59 -4.11 10.82 3.74
CA ALA A 59 -3.79 11.65 2.58
C ALA A 59 -4.87 11.57 1.49
N GLN A 60 -5.51 10.41 1.33
CA GLN A 60 -6.63 10.22 0.42
C GLN A 60 -7.86 11.02 0.87
N ILE A 61 -8.20 10.98 2.16
CA ILE A 61 -9.27 11.80 2.75
C ILE A 61 -8.97 13.29 2.51
N HIS A 62 -7.75 13.75 2.83
CA HIS A 62 -7.36 15.14 2.62
C HIS A 62 -7.47 15.58 1.15
N ALA A 63 -7.06 14.72 0.22
CA ALA A 63 -7.19 15.01 -1.20
C ALA A 63 -8.65 15.10 -1.65
N ALA A 64 -9.52 14.19 -1.19
CA ALA A 64 -10.94 14.22 -1.50
C ALA A 64 -11.61 15.49 -0.95
N VAL A 65 -11.34 15.85 0.31
CA VAL A 65 -11.84 17.10 0.94
C VAL A 65 -11.33 18.33 0.18
N SER A 66 -10.07 18.34 -0.26
CA SER A 66 -9.51 19.46 -1.05
C SER A 66 -10.20 19.61 -2.41
N VAL A 67 -10.52 18.50 -3.09
CA VAL A 67 -11.24 18.50 -4.37
C VAL A 67 -12.69 18.95 -4.18
N ALA A 68 -13.36 18.49 -3.11
CA ALA A 68 -14.70 18.94 -2.76
C ALA A 68 -14.74 20.46 -2.49
N GLY A 69 -13.74 21.00 -1.79
CA GLY A 69 -13.59 22.44 -1.61
C GLY A 69 -13.43 23.20 -2.93
N VAL A 70 -12.57 22.73 -3.84
CA VAL A 70 -12.41 23.35 -5.17
C VAL A 70 -13.71 23.30 -5.96
N ALA A 71 -14.39 22.16 -5.98
CA ALA A 71 -15.66 22.00 -6.70
C ALA A 71 -16.75 22.92 -6.13
N ALA A 72 -16.82 23.09 -4.81
CA ALA A 72 -17.73 24.02 -4.16
C ALA A 72 -17.44 25.49 -4.52
N ALA A 73 -16.16 25.89 -4.57
CA ALA A 73 -15.76 27.23 -5.00
C ALA A 73 -16.15 27.49 -6.46
N VAL A 74 -15.91 26.52 -7.35
CA VAL A 74 -16.28 26.62 -8.78
C VAL A 74 -17.81 26.71 -8.94
N ALA A 75 -18.57 25.92 -8.19
CA ALA A 75 -20.03 25.97 -8.21
C ALA A 75 -20.56 27.34 -7.74
N ALA A 76 -19.99 27.90 -6.66
CA ALA A 76 -20.37 29.22 -6.16
C ALA A 76 -20.10 30.33 -7.18
N ILE A 77 -18.96 30.27 -7.87
CA ILE A 77 -18.60 31.24 -8.90
C ILE A 77 -19.48 31.10 -10.14
N ALA A 78 -19.72 29.88 -10.60
CA ALA A 78 -20.63 29.64 -11.72
C ALA A 78 -22.04 30.16 -11.42
N ALA A 79 -22.53 29.96 -10.18
CA ALA A 79 -23.80 30.52 -9.73
C ALA A 79 -23.78 32.06 -9.67
N ALA A 80 -22.69 32.68 -9.20
CA ALA A 80 -22.53 34.13 -9.20
C ALA A 80 -22.49 34.72 -10.62
N THR A 81 -21.81 34.05 -11.56
CA THR A 81 -21.79 34.41 -12.99
C THR A 81 -23.18 34.32 -13.60
N ALA A 82 -23.91 33.22 -13.36
CA ALA A 82 -25.28 33.05 -13.83
C ALA A 82 -26.24 34.13 -13.26
N ALA A 83 -26.08 34.49 -11.99
CA ALA A 83 -26.85 35.58 -11.38
C ALA A 83 -26.53 36.93 -12.05
N SER A 84 -25.27 37.15 -12.44
CA SER A 84 -24.83 38.39 -13.11
C SER A 84 -25.33 38.48 -14.55
N SER A 85 -25.29 37.39 -15.31
CA SER A 85 -25.71 37.35 -16.72
C SER A 85 -27.22 37.43 -16.91
N SER A 86 -28.02 37.07 -15.90
CA SER A 86 -29.47 37.26 -15.89
C SER A 86 -29.94 38.73 -16.01
N SER A 87 -29.02 39.69 -15.80
CA SER A 87 -29.28 41.14 -15.92
C SER A 87 -28.92 41.73 -17.30
N GLY A 88 -28.30 40.94 -18.19
CA GLY A 88 -27.87 41.36 -19.53
C GLY A 88 -28.89 41.04 -20.63
N LYS A 89 -28.67 41.58 -21.84
CA LYS A 89 -29.53 41.35 -23.02
C LYS A 89 -29.34 39.97 -23.68
N ASP A 90 -28.43 39.14 -23.20
CA ASP A 90 -28.06 37.87 -23.83
C ASP A 90 -28.70 36.68 -23.11
N GLU A 91 -29.96 36.37 -23.50
CA GLU A 91 -30.70 35.22 -22.97
C GLU A 91 -29.98 33.88 -23.18
N GLN A 92 -29.22 33.74 -24.26
CA GLN A 92 -28.55 32.48 -24.56
C GLN A 92 -27.37 32.28 -23.61
N MET A 93 -26.61 33.34 -23.35
CA MET A 93 -25.52 33.34 -22.36
C MET A 93 -26.04 33.04 -20.94
N ALA A 94 -27.19 33.64 -20.55
CA ALA A 94 -27.80 33.37 -19.25
C ALA A 94 -28.24 31.89 -19.11
N LYS A 95 -28.84 31.30 -20.16
CA LYS A 95 -29.22 29.87 -20.19
C LYS A 95 -27.99 28.97 -20.06
N THR A 96 -26.88 29.30 -20.74
CA THR A 96 -25.63 28.52 -20.63
C THR A 96 -25.00 28.65 -19.25
N ASP A 97 -24.96 29.85 -18.66
CA ASP A 97 -24.36 30.06 -17.33
C ASP A 97 -25.16 29.33 -16.24
N MET A 98 -26.50 29.34 -16.32
CA MET A 98 -27.36 28.55 -15.43
C MET A 98 -27.13 27.04 -15.57
N ALA A 99 -26.95 26.54 -16.80
CA ALA A 99 -26.64 25.13 -17.03
C ALA A 99 -25.27 24.75 -16.46
N VAL A 100 -24.25 25.61 -16.64
CA VAL A 100 -22.91 25.43 -16.08
C VAL A 100 -22.94 25.45 -14.56
N ALA A 101 -23.69 26.38 -13.94
CA ALA A 101 -23.87 26.43 -12.49
C ALA A 101 -24.50 25.14 -11.97
N SER A 102 -25.57 24.66 -12.62
CA SER A 102 -26.26 23.42 -12.24
C SER A 102 -25.34 22.20 -12.32
N ALA A 103 -24.54 22.09 -13.40
CA ALA A 103 -23.57 21.01 -13.56
C ALA A 103 -22.45 21.09 -12.50
N ALA A 104 -21.93 22.28 -12.22
CA ALA A 104 -20.89 22.49 -11.21
C ALA A 104 -21.38 22.12 -9.80
N THR A 105 -22.62 22.47 -9.45
CA THR A 105 -23.25 22.08 -8.17
C THR A 105 -23.38 20.56 -8.04
N LEU A 106 -23.77 19.85 -9.11
CA LEU A 106 -23.83 18.38 -9.09
C LEU A 106 -22.45 17.75 -8.89
N VAL A 107 -21.42 18.25 -9.58
CA VAL A 107 -20.03 17.78 -9.39
C VAL A 107 -19.56 18.05 -7.96
N ALA A 108 -19.85 19.23 -7.40
CA ALA A 108 -19.51 19.56 -6.02
C ALA A 108 -20.18 18.61 -5.03
N ALA A 109 -21.47 18.31 -5.22
CA ALA A 109 -22.19 17.35 -4.39
C ALA A 109 -21.56 15.95 -4.45
N GLN A 110 -21.20 15.47 -5.64
CA GLN A 110 -20.54 14.17 -5.81
C GLN A 110 -19.14 14.12 -5.19
N CYS A 111 -18.38 15.22 -5.21
CA CYS A 111 -17.08 15.29 -4.54
C CYS A 111 -17.22 15.27 -3.01
N VAL A 112 -18.26 15.91 -2.45
CA VAL A 112 -18.60 15.87 -1.02
C VAL A 112 -18.96 14.45 -0.61
N GLU A 113 -19.87 13.79 -1.35
CA GLU A 113 -20.27 12.40 -1.09
C GLU A 113 -19.08 11.44 -1.16
N ALA A 114 -18.22 11.59 -2.18
CA ALA A 114 -17.00 10.79 -2.30
C ALA A 114 -16.03 11.01 -1.12
N ALA A 115 -15.92 12.23 -0.60
CA ALA A 115 -15.10 12.51 0.57
C ALA A 115 -15.69 11.86 1.85
N GLU A 116 -17.01 11.88 2.03
CA GLU A 116 -17.71 11.23 3.15
C GLU A 116 -17.55 9.70 3.10
N LEU A 117 -17.72 9.08 1.94
CA LEU A 117 -17.50 7.64 1.74
C LEU A 117 -16.05 7.22 2.04
N MET A 118 -15.10 8.15 1.90
CA MET A 118 -13.70 7.93 2.26
C MET A 118 -13.41 8.13 3.75
N GLY A 119 -14.41 8.57 4.53
CA GLY A 119 -14.30 8.76 5.98
C GLY A 119 -13.99 10.20 6.41
N ALA A 120 -14.24 11.20 5.55
CA ALA A 120 -14.15 12.59 5.96
C ALA A 120 -15.21 12.92 7.03
N GLU A 121 -14.81 13.68 8.04
CA GLU A 121 -15.74 14.15 9.07
C GLU A 121 -16.68 15.22 8.50
N ARG A 122 -17.99 15.04 8.72
CA ARG A 122 -19.04 15.92 8.17
C ARG A 122 -18.88 17.38 8.60
N GLU A 123 -18.47 17.62 9.85
CA GLU A 123 -18.22 18.98 10.38
C GLU A 123 -17.03 19.64 9.68
N HIS A 124 -15.94 18.90 9.47
CA HIS A 124 -14.78 19.39 8.73
C HIS A 124 -15.15 19.70 7.28
N LEU A 125 -15.92 18.83 6.63
CA LEU A 125 -16.36 19.00 5.26
C LEU A 125 -17.27 20.23 5.10
N ALA A 126 -18.23 20.42 6.01
CA ALA A 126 -19.10 21.60 6.04
C ALA A 126 -18.30 22.90 6.21
N SER A 127 -17.30 22.91 7.08
CA SER A 127 -16.40 24.06 7.28
C SER A 127 -15.60 24.38 6.01
N VAL A 128 -15.02 23.37 5.35
CA VAL A 128 -14.26 23.55 4.10
C VAL A 128 -15.16 24.07 2.99
N VAL A 129 -16.36 23.51 2.81
CA VAL A 129 -17.33 23.97 1.81
C VAL A 129 -17.76 25.41 2.09
N SER A 130 -18.09 25.74 3.34
CA SER A 130 -18.49 27.11 3.72
C SER A 130 -17.37 28.13 3.50
N SER A 131 -16.12 27.75 3.66
CA SER A 131 -14.97 28.61 3.36
C SER A 131 -14.78 28.76 1.84
N ALA A 132 -14.90 27.65 1.10
CA ALA A 132 -14.70 27.62 -0.34
C ALA A 132 -15.74 28.44 -1.11
N VAL A 133 -17.01 28.43 -0.70
CA VAL A 133 -18.07 29.22 -1.36
C VAL A 133 -17.89 30.74 -1.21
N ASN A 134 -17.06 31.17 -0.27
CA ASN A 134 -16.75 32.59 -0.07
C ASN A 134 -15.61 33.09 -0.97
N VAL A 135 -14.98 32.21 -1.75
CA VAL A 135 -13.88 32.56 -2.66
C VAL A 135 -14.42 33.29 -3.88
N ARG A 136 -13.86 34.47 -4.16
CA ARG A 136 -14.30 35.36 -5.27
C ARG A 136 -13.19 35.74 -6.25
N SER A 137 -11.93 35.46 -5.92
CA SER A 137 -10.78 35.84 -6.76
C SER A 137 -10.27 34.66 -7.58
N ALA A 138 -9.90 34.90 -8.83
CA ALA A 138 -9.25 33.91 -9.69
C ALA A 138 -7.93 33.38 -9.07
N GLY A 139 -7.20 34.23 -8.33
CA GLY A 139 -5.97 33.84 -7.64
C GLY A 139 -6.20 32.84 -6.51
N ASP A 140 -7.30 32.99 -5.78
CA ASP A 140 -7.68 32.08 -4.68
C ASP A 140 -8.13 30.72 -5.22
N ILE A 141 -8.88 30.70 -6.34
CA ILE A 141 -9.26 29.46 -7.04
C ILE A 141 -8.01 28.73 -7.52
N MET A 142 -7.07 29.45 -8.12
CA MET A 142 -5.81 28.87 -8.60
C MET A 142 -5.03 28.25 -7.44
N THR A 143 -5.01 28.93 -6.28
CA THR A 143 -4.36 28.44 -5.06
C THR A 143 -5.04 27.19 -4.49
N LEU A 144 -6.37 27.19 -4.37
CA LEU A 144 -7.14 26.03 -3.94
C LEU A 144 -6.96 24.84 -4.89
N THR A 145 -7.01 25.08 -6.20
CA THR A 145 -6.81 24.08 -7.25
C THR A 145 -5.40 23.50 -7.20
N ALA A 146 -4.38 24.35 -7.01
CA ALA A 146 -3.00 23.91 -6.83
C ALA A 146 -2.82 23.06 -5.56
N GLY A 147 -3.49 23.43 -4.47
CA GLY A 147 -3.55 22.65 -3.23
C GLY A 147 -4.14 21.25 -3.45
N ALA A 148 -5.31 21.18 -4.08
CA ALA A 148 -5.98 19.92 -4.40
C ALA A 148 -5.12 19.04 -5.34
N ALA A 149 -4.55 19.61 -6.41
CA ALA A 149 -3.66 18.90 -7.33
C ALA A 149 -2.40 18.37 -6.64
N THR A 150 -1.87 19.10 -5.66
CA THR A 150 -0.72 18.66 -4.85
C THR A 150 -1.11 17.52 -3.91
N ALA A 151 -2.28 17.58 -3.28
CA ALA A 151 -2.80 16.49 -2.46
C ALA A 151 -3.01 15.21 -3.29
N LEU A 152 -3.59 15.33 -4.49
CA LEU A 152 -3.78 14.20 -5.42
C LEU A 152 -2.45 13.58 -5.87
N ARG A 153 -1.44 14.40 -6.21
CA ARG A 153 -0.08 13.92 -6.50
C ARG A 153 0.57 13.24 -5.29
N GLY A 154 0.33 13.75 -4.09
CA GLY A 154 0.74 13.13 -2.83
C GLY A 154 0.14 11.73 -2.67
N VAL A 155 -1.16 11.59 -2.91
CA VAL A 155 -1.86 10.29 -2.91
C VAL A 155 -1.27 9.34 -3.94
N ALA A 156 -1.09 9.79 -5.19
CA ALA A 156 -0.51 8.97 -6.26
C ALA A 156 0.90 8.49 -5.89
N THR A 157 1.70 9.36 -5.28
CA THR A 157 3.05 9.03 -4.80
C THR A 157 3.02 8.01 -3.66
N LEU A 158 2.11 8.15 -2.70
CA LEU A 158 1.95 7.20 -1.59
C LEU A 158 1.45 5.83 -2.09
N LYS A 159 0.49 5.82 -3.02
CA LYS A 159 0.05 4.58 -3.70
C LYS A 159 1.21 3.95 -4.49
N ALA A 160 2.00 4.76 -5.20
CA ALA A 160 3.18 4.29 -5.93
C ALA A 160 4.26 3.74 -4.99
N ARG A 161 4.49 4.32 -3.80
CA ARG A 161 5.40 3.75 -2.78
C ARG A 161 4.87 2.44 -2.20
N ALA A 162 3.57 2.36 -1.90
CA ALA A 162 2.95 1.11 -1.46
C ALA A 162 3.10 0.00 -2.51
N MET A 163 3.10 0.36 -3.80
CA MET A 163 3.36 -0.55 -4.93
C MET A 163 4.87 -0.78 -5.18
N LYS A 164 5.73 0.22 -4.96
CA LYS A 164 7.19 0.15 -5.18
C LYS A 164 7.89 -0.63 -4.07
N GLU A 165 7.38 -0.65 -2.85
CA GLU A 165 7.81 -1.61 -1.81
C GLU A 165 7.53 -3.08 -2.19
N VAL A 166 6.62 -3.31 -3.14
CA VAL A 166 6.40 -4.64 -3.75
C VAL A 166 7.38 -4.88 -4.90
N TRP A 167 7.74 -3.84 -5.66
CA TRP A 167 8.62 -3.94 -6.85
C TRP A 167 10.13 -3.91 -6.54
N ASN A 168 10.58 -3.11 -5.56
CA ASN A 168 11.99 -2.98 -5.15
C ASN A 168 12.54 -4.25 -4.44
N ILE A 169 11.69 -5.21 -4.06
CA ILE A 169 12.13 -6.49 -3.50
C ILE A 169 12.38 -7.52 -4.61
N ALA A 170 11.76 -7.35 -5.79
CA ALA A 170 11.95 -8.23 -6.95
C ALA A 170 13.21 -7.90 -7.77
N SER A 171 13.83 -6.73 -7.59
CA SER A 171 15.05 -6.32 -8.31
C SER A 171 16.36 -6.68 -7.59
N VAL A 172 16.30 -7.41 -6.47
CA VAL A 172 17.49 -7.87 -5.72
C VAL A 172 17.52 -9.40 -5.65
N ILE A 173 17.59 -10.02 -6.83
CA ILE A 173 18.22 -11.32 -7.00
C ILE A 173 19.37 -11.08 -7.97
N PRO A 174 20.64 -11.21 -7.54
CA PRO A 174 21.75 -11.35 -8.48
C PRO A 174 21.46 -12.57 -9.35
N MET A 175 21.31 -12.38 -10.66
CA MET A 175 21.51 -13.50 -11.58
C MET A 175 23.02 -13.80 -11.56
N ASP A 176 23.38 -14.96 -11.02
CA ASP A 176 24.75 -15.46 -11.11
C ASP A 176 25.11 -15.72 -12.58
N LYS A 177 26.06 -14.92 -13.07
CA LYS A 177 27.11 -15.20 -14.07
C LYS A 177 26.81 -16.24 -15.18
N GLY A 178 26.59 -15.71 -16.38
CA GLY A 178 27.12 -16.26 -17.63
C GLY A 178 27.95 -15.18 -18.33
N LEU A 179 29.22 -15.48 -18.61
CA LEU A 179 30.23 -14.61 -19.21
C LEU A 179 29.86 -14.12 -20.62
N THR A 180 30.08 -12.83 -20.93
CA THR A 180 31.06 -12.30 -21.90
C THR A 180 31.00 -10.76 -21.96
N SER A 181 32.17 -10.12 -21.98
CA SER A 181 32.54 -8.72 -22.34
C SER A 181 31.49 -7.89 -23.13
N THR A 182 31.34 -6.57 -22.97
CA THR A 182 32.35 -5.49 -22.93
C THR A 182 31.66 -4.13 -22.64
N GLY A 183 32.32 -3.21 -21.92
CA GLY A 183 32.19 -1.74 -22.10
C GLY A 183 31.20 -0.95 -21.22
N GLY A 184 31.72 -0.02 -20.40
CA GLY A 184 30.98 1.11 -19.79
C GLY A 184 30.49 2.12 -20.85
N CYS A 185 29.74 3.20 -20.59
CA CYS A 185 29.66 4.12 -19.46
C CYS A 185 28.46 5.09 -19.64
N SER A 186 28.12 5.82 -18.56
CA SER A 186 27.54 7.19 -18.48
C SER A 186 26.14 7.56 -19.05
N ASN A 187 25.34 8.17 -18.18
CA ASN A 187 24.24 9.13 -18.45
C ASN A 187 24.65 10.23 -19.44
N VAL A 188 23.80 10.56 -20.44
CA VAL A 188 23.44 11.93 -20.89
C VAL A 188 22.09 11.88 -21.65
N HIS A 189 21.34 13.00 -21.57
CA HIS A 189 20.05 13.39 -22.15
C HIS A 189 19.86 13.35 -23.68
N ASN A 190 18.56 13.30 -24.05
CA ASN A 190 17.84 14.02 -25.13
C ASN A 190 17.39 13.28 -26.42
N GLY A 191 16.06 13.15 -26.56
CA GLY A 191 15.22 13.44 -27.73
C GLY A 191 15.46 12.77 -29.10
N SER A 192 14.47 12.01 -29.59
CA SER A 192 13.66 12.32 -30.80
C SER A 192 12.84 11.12 -31.32
N ASN A 193 11.72 11.44 -31.98
CA ASN A 193 10.73 10.57 -32.60
C ASN A 193 11.28 9.49 -33.55
N GLY A 194 10.60 8.34 -33.57
CA GLY A 194 10.69 7.34 -34.63
C GLY A 194 9.58 6.30 -34.49
N SER A 195 8.54 6.42 -35.31
CA SER A 195 7.51 5.41 -35.50
C SER A 195 8.10 4.19 -36.20
N SER A 196 7.82 3.00 -35.68
CA SER A 196 7.77 1.78 -36.49
C SER A 196 6.99 0.69 -35.77
N SER A 197 5.91 0.26 -36.43
CA SER A 197 5.15 -0.94 -36.12
C SER A 197 5.99 -2.18 -36.43
N SER A 198 6.21 -3.04 -35.44
CA SER A 198 6.52 -4.44 -35.68
C SER A 198 5.92 -5.31 -34.58
N SER A 199 4.95 -6.12 -34.98
CA SER A 199 4.37 -7.19 -34.18
C SER A 199 5.44 -8.23 -33.89
N HIS A 200 5.69 -8.55 -32.63
CA HIS A 200 6.36 -9.81 -32.30
C HIS A 200 5.76 -10.44 -31.05
N SER A 201 5.11 -11.58 -31.28
CA SER A 201 4.59 -12.52 -30.30
C SER A 201 5.67 -12.93 -29.28
N GLY A 202 5.68 -12.28 -28.11
CA GLY A 202 6.53 -12.64 -26.97
C GLY A 202 5.91 -12.35 -25.60
N GLU A 203 4.72 -11.75 -25.54
CA GLU A 203 4.15 -11.16 -24.32
C GLU A 203 3.51 -12.19 -23.36
N LEU A 204 3.06 -13.35 -23.87
CA LEU A 204 2.35 -14.33 -23.04
C LEU A 204 3.25 -15.15 -22.10
N MET A 205 4.53 -15.37 -22.43
CA MET A 205 5.44 -16.14 -21.57
C MET A 205 6.06 -15.31 -20.44
N GLN A 206 6.19 -13.99 -20.60
CA GLN A 206 6.69 -13.11 -19.54
C GLN A 206 5.61 -12.78 -18.51
N GLN A 207 4.34 -12.68 -18.93
CA GLN A 207 3.22 -12.37 -18.05
C GLN A 207 2.98 -13.47 -16.99
N GLU A 208 3.07 -14.75 -17.37
CA GLU A 208 2.92 -15.88 -16.45
C GLU A 208 4.09 -16.01 -15.45
N ASN A 209 5.32 -15.75 -15.90
CA ASN A 209 6.50 -15.73 -15.05
C ASN A 209 6.52 -14.55 -14.07
N PHE A 210 6.00 -13.39 -14.48
CA PHE A 210 5.87 -12.20 -13.64
C PHE A 210 4.78 -12.36 -12.55
N LEU A 211 3.59 -12.84 -12.93
CA LEU A 211 2.52 -13.19 -11.98
C LEU A 211 2.93 -14.33 -11.02
N GLY A 212 3.69 -15.30 -11.52
CA GLY A 212 4.25 -16.40 -10.73
C GLY A 212 5.20 -15.91 -9.64
N THR A 213 6.09 -14.98 -9.98
CA THR A 213 7.09 -14.42 -9.03
C THR A 213 6.44 -13.48 -8.02
N CYS A 214 5.59 -12.55 -8.47
CA CYS A 214 4.89 -11.62 -7.58
C CYS A 214 3.96 -12.33 -6.58
N SER A 215 3.30 -13.41 -7.00
CA SER A 215 2.42 -14.17 -6.08
C SER A 215 3.22 -14.95 -5.04
N ARG A 216 4.38 -15.53 -5.38
CA ARG A 216 5.24 -16.25 -4.44
C ARG A 216 5.70 -15.37 -3.28
N GLU A 217 6.19 -14.16 -3.58
CA GLU A 217 6.68 -13.21 -2.57
C GLU A 217 5.54 -12.65 -1.73
N TRP A 218 4.42 -12.33 -2.37
CA TRP A 218 3.24 -11.83 -1.66
C TRP A 218 2.70 -12.86 -0.66
N LEU A 219 2.59 -14.14 -1.07
CA LEU A 219 2.17 -15.24 -0.21
C LEU A 219 3.16 -15.49 0.94
N ALA A 220 4.46 -15.42 0.67
CA ALA A 220 5.51 -15.63 1.67
C ALA A 220 5.54 -14.51 2.71
N ARG A 221 5.24 -13.26 2.30
CA ARG A 221 5.14 -12.10 3.19
C ARG A 221 4.00 -12.26 4.18
N GLY A 222 2.86 -12.73 3.70
CA GLY A 222 1.67 -13.05 4.46
C GLY A 222 0.83 -11.85 4.90
N CYS A 223 -0.48 -12.06 4.98
CA CYS A 223 -1.47 -11.06 5.42
C CYS A 223 -2.27 -11.56 6.64
N GLU A 224 -3.15 -10.72 7.17
CA GLU A 224 -4.12 -11.15 8.19
C GLU A 224 -5.35 -11.72 7.51
N LEU A 225 -5.63 -12.99 7.75
CA LEU A 225 -6.85 -13.65 7.30
C LEU A 225 -7.65 -14.13 8.50
N LEU A 226 -8.95 -14.12 8.34
CA LEU A 226 -9.84 -14.78 9.28
C LEU A 226 -9.86 -16.28 8.95
N LYS A 227 -9.63 -17.11 9.96
CA LYS A 227 -9.53 -18.56 9.82
C LYS A 227 -10.61 -19.24 10.65
N ARG A 228 -11.38 -20.13 10.02
CA ARG A 228 -12.41 -20.92 10.70
C ARG A 228 -11.82 -22.16 11.39
N THR A 229 -12.24 -22.45 12.62
CA THR A 229 -11.91 -23.69 13.33
C THR A 229 -12.86 -24.81 12.88
N ARG A 230 -12.49 -26.06 13.16
CA ARG A 230 -13.37 -27.21 12.92
C ARG A 230 -14.69 -27.14 13.70
N LYS A 231 -14.71 -26.38 14.80
CA LYS A 231 -15.90 -26.14 15.63
C LYS A 231 -16.73 -24.94 15.14
N GLY A 232 -16.28 -24.23 14.11
CA GLY A 232 -16.96 -23.05 13.56
C GLY A 232 -16.42 -21.69 14.05
N ASP A 233 -15.56 -21.66 15.06
CA ASP A 233 -15.03 -20.40 15.61
C ASP A 233 -14.11 -19.67 14.62
N LEU A 234 -14.15 -18.35 14.65
CA LEU A 234 -13.37 -17.51 13.75
C LEU A 234 -12.18 -16.89 14.47
N HIS A 235 -10.99 -17.03 13.89
CA HIS A 235 -9.75 -16.54 14.50
C HIS A 235 -8.89 -15.78 13.50
N TRP A 236 -8.55 -14.54 13.83
CA TRP A 236 -7.55 -13.80 13.07
C TRP A 236 -6.17 -14.44 13.20
N LYS A 237 -5.53 -14.68 12.05
CA LYS A 237 -4.17 -15.21 11.96
C LYS A 237 -3.38 -14.42 10.94
N ILE A 238 -2.09 -14.23 11.22
CA ILE A 238 -1.14 -13.86 10.18
C ILE A 238 -0.80 -15.13 9.41
N VAL A 239 -1.18 -15.18 8.14
CA VAL A 239 -1.07 -16.34 7.26
C VAL A 239 -0.03 -16.06 6.19
N SER A 240 0.92 -16.98 6.00
CA SER A 240 1.92 -16.94 4.93
C SER A 240 2.08 -18.33 4.33
N VAL A 241 2.20 -18.44 3.01
CA VAL A 241 2.47 -19.70 2.30
C VAL A 241 3.75 -19.55 1.47
N TYR A 242 4.64 -20.53 1.55
CA TYR A 242 5.94 -20.48 0.86
C TYR A 242 6.49 -21.89 0.61
N ILE A 243 7.39 -22.04 -0.37
CA ILE A 243 8.13 -23.30 -0.60
C ILE A 243 9.31 -23.37 0.37
N ASN A 244 9.41 -24.43 1.16
CA ASN A 244 10.50 -24.65 2.12
C ASN A 244 11.75 -25.25 1.45
N LYS A 245 12.83 -25.46 2.23
CA LYS A 245 14.09 -26.05 1.73
C LYS A 245 13.94 -27.49 1.21
N MET A 246 12.87 -28.19 1.61
CA MET A 246 12.56 -29.55 1.17
C MET A 246 11.64 -29.55 -0.07
N ASN A 247 11.52 -28.42 -0.77
CA ASN A 247 10.60 -28.20 -1.89
C ASN A 247 9.16 -28.58 -1.55
N GLN A 248 8.69 -28.25 -0.34
CA GLN A 248 7.29 -28.44 0.06
C GLN A 248 6.61 -27.10 0.31
N VAL A 249 5.38 -26.97 -0.17
CA VAL A 249 4.54 -25.81 0.11
C VAL A 249 4.12 -25.84 1.58
N THR A 250 4.53 -24.83 2.33
CA THR A 250 4.32 -24.72 3.78
C THR A 250 3.38 -23.57 4.09
N LEU A 251 2.24 -23.87 4.72
CA LEU A 251 1.36 -22.91 5.37
C LEU A 251 1.90 -22.60 6.77
N LYS A 252 2.15 -21.32 7.03
CA LYS A 252 2.57 -20.82 8.35
C LYS A 252 1.54 -19.82 8.87
N MET A 253 1.02 -20.11 10.06
CA MET A 253 0.06 -19.29 10.78
C MET A 253 0.69 -18.76 12.07
N LYS A 254 0.48 -17.48 12.37
CA LYS A 254 0.86 -16.85 13.65
C LYS A 254 -0.35 -16.22 14.33
N SER A 255 -0.47 -16.40 15.65
CA SER A 255 -1.46 -15.70 16.48
C SER A 255 -0.91 -14.39 17.02
N LYS A 256 -1.77 -13.38 17.20
CA LYS A 256 -1.49 -12.23 18.06
C LYS A 256 -1.90 -12.59 19.49
N HIS A 257 -1.06 -12.34 20.48
CA HIS A 257 -1.46 -12.37 21.89
C HIS A 257 -1.35 -10.97 22.47
N VAL A 258 -2.15 -10.72 23.52
CA VAL A 258 -2.12 -9.47 24.28
C VAL A 258 -0.75 -9.36 24.95
N GLY A 259 -0.10 -8.20 24.84
CA GLY A 259 1.27 -7.99 25.37
C GLY A 259 2.41 -7.94 24.33
N LYS A 260 2.10 -7.76 23.03
CA LYS A 260 3.07 -7.44 21.95
C LYS A 260 4.11 -8.54 21.59
N THR A 261 4.12 -9.68 22.28
CA THR A 261 4.96 -10.86 21.93
C THR A 261 4.15 -11.91 21.16
N PHE A 262 4.66 -12.36 20.01
CA PHE A 262 4.00 -13.39 19.19
C PHE A 262 4.16 -14.77 19.83
N THR A 263 3.11 -15.27 20.49
CA THR A 263 3.23 -16.46 21.36
C THR A 263 3.05 -17.81 20.66
N LYS A 264 2.32 -17.89 19.54
CA LYS A 264 2.02 -19.19 18.91
C LYS A 264 2.13 -19.16 17.39
N LYS A 265 3.11 -19.92 16.88
CA LYS A 265 3.35 -20.14 15.45
C LYS A 265 3.13 -21.62 15.14
N LYS A 266 2.34 -21.91 14.10
CA LYS A 266 2.13 -23.27 13.59
C LYS A 266 2.47 -23.32 12.10
N LYS A 267 3.12 -24.40 11.68
CA LYS A 267 3.41 -24.69 10.27
C LYS A 267 2.78 -26.01 9.89
N ASN A 268 2.26 -26.12 8.67
CA ASN A 268 1.75 -27.36 8.10
C ASN A 268 2.11 -27.41 6.62
N ILE A 269 2.32 -28.61 6.08
CA ILE A 269 2.51 -28.80 4.63
C ILE A 269 1.14 -28.76 3.96
N VAL A 270 1.05 -27.96 2.89
CA VAL A 270 -0.14 -27.82 2.05
C VAL A 270 -0.07 -28.87 0.96
N LEU A 271 -1.19 -29.55 0.74
CA LEU A 271 -1.36 -30.56 -0.30
C LEU A 271 -2.16 -30.00 -1.48
N GLU A 272 -3.18 -29.19 -1.19
CA GLU A 272 -4.19 -28.80 -2.18
C GLU A 272 -4.86 -27.47 -1.80
N VAL A 273 -5.36 -26.75 -2.80
CA VAL A 273 -6.24 -25.58 -2.66
C VAL A 273 -7.69 -25.99 -2.89
N ILE A 274 -8.57 -25.65 -1.95
CA ILE A 274 -10.02 -25.89 -2.03
C ILE A 274 -10.69 -24.58 -2.42
N LYS A 275 -11.27 -24.51 -3.62
CA LYS A 275 -11.90 -23.29 -4.16
C LYS A 275 -13.39 -23.18 -3.81
N ASN A 276 -14.07 -24.31 -3.68
CA ASN A 276 -15.53 -24.37 -3.50
C ASN A 276 -15.89 -24.45 -2.01
N VAL A 277 -15.42 -23.49 -1.21
CA VAL A 277 -15.80 -23.41 0.20
C VAL A 277 -17.15 -22.70 0.29
N PRO A 278 -18.18 -23.32 0.90
CA PRO A 278 -19.48 -22.68 1.06
C PRO A 278 -19.36 -21.44 1.96
N ALA A 279 -20.25 -20.47 1.73
CA ALA A 279 -20.33 -19.30 2.57
C ALA A 279 -20.50 -19.70 4.04
N TRP A 280 -19.72 -19.06 4.91
CA TRP A 280 -19.80 -19.36 6.34
C TRP A 280 -21.13 -18.85 6.91
N PRO A 281 -21.82 -19.63 7.77
CA PRO A 281 -23.11 -19.24 8.33
C PRO A 281 -23.05 -17.86 9.01
N GLY A 282 -24.07 -17.04 8.77
CA GLY A 282 -24.22 -15.70 9.37
C GLY A 282 -23.29 -14.61 8.83
N ARG A 283 -22.33 -14.92 7.94
CA ARG A 283 -21.45 -13.89 7.36
C ARG A 283 -22.12 -13.02 6.30
N HIS A 284 -23.12 -13.56 5.61
CA HIS A 284 -23.93 -12.81 4.63
C HIS A 284 -24.78 -11.70 5.27
N LEU A 285 -25.03 -11.77 6.58
CA LEU A 285 -25.78 -10.75 7.33
C LEU A 285 -24.94 -9.52 7.69
N LEU A 286 -23.62 -9.57 7.45
CA LEU A 286 -22.71 -8.46 7.72
C LEU A 286 -22.68 -7.50 6.52
N GLU A 287 -22.43 -6.22 6.80
CA GLU A 287 -22.21 -5.22 5.76
C GLU A 287 -21.02 -5.64 4.86
N GLY A 288 -21.25 -5.69 3.55
CA GLY A 288 -20.28 -6.24 2.58
C GLY A 288 -20.17 -7.77 2.56
N GLY A 289 -21.13 -8.49 3.14
CA GLY A 289 -21.16 -9.96 3.21
C GLY A 289 -21.14 -10.65 1.84
N ASP A 290 -21.75 -10.04 0.83
CA ASP A 290 -21.85 -10.59 -0.53
C ASP A 290 -20.52 -10.59 -1.30
N ASP A 291 -19.60 -9.71 -0.90
CA ASP A 291 -18.25 -9.60 -1.47
C ASP A 291 -17.26 -10.58 -0.82
N LEU A 292 -17.66 -11.21 0.29
CA LEU A 292 -16.81 -12.17 0.98
C LEU A 292 -16.60 -13.41 0.11
N ARG A 293 -15.37 -13.90 0.13
CA ARG A 293 -14.95 -15.10 -0.60
C ARG A 293 -14.25 -16.04 0.36
N TYR A 294 -14.37 -17.34 0.13
CA TYR A 294 -13.82 -18.35 1.02
C TYR A 294 -13.00 -19.35 0.26
N PHE A 295 -11.82 -19.68 0.78
CA PHE A 295 -10.98 -20.74 0.24
C PHE A 295 -10.43 -21.62 1.35
N GLY A 296 -10.11 -22.86 1.02
CA GLY A 296 -9.51 -23.82 1.94
C GLY A 296 -8.12 -24.24 1.49
N LEU A 297 -7.31 -24.66 2.44
CA LEU A 297 -6.05 -25.35 2.17
C LEU A 297 -6.08 -26.71 2.86
N LYS A 298 -5.97 -27.78 2.08
CA LYS A 298 -5.80 -29.14 2.61
C LYS A 298 -4.37 -29.28 3.11
N THR A 299 -4.20 -29.79 4.33
CA THR A 299 -2.88 -29.94 4.94
C THR A 299 -2.68 -31.31 5.57
N VAL A 300 -1.44 -31.81 5.57
CA VAL A 300 -1.08 -33.17 6.01
C VAL A 300 -1.57 -33.50 7.42
N LEU A 301 -1.23 -32.68 8.41
CA LEU A 301 -1.49 -33.00 9.82
C LEU A 301 -2.74 -32.32 10.39
N ARG A 302 -3.22 -31.27 9.73
CA ARG A 302 -4.27 -30.41 10.29
C ARG A 302 -5.60 -30.53 9.53
N GLY A 303 -5.64 -31.32 8.46
CA GLY A 303 -6.78 -31.41 7.56
C GLY A 303 -7.03 -30.07 6.88
N ASP A 304 -8.29 -29.79 6.59
CA ASP A 304 -8.67 -28.60 5.86
C ASP A 304 -8.66 -27.37 6.76
N VAL A 305 -8.11 -26.29 6.22
CA VAL A 305 -8.04 -24.99 6.89
C VAL A 305 -8.67 -23.94 5.98
N GLU A 306 -9.82 -23.42 6.40
CA GLU A 306 -10.57 -22.43 5.65
C GLU A 306 -10.23 -21.00 6.07
N PHE A 307 -10.25 -20.11 5.09
CA PHE A 307 -9.98 -18.69 5.22
C PHE A 307 -11.03 -17.84 4.50
N GLU A 308 -11.24 -16.63 5.01
CA GLU A 308 -12.07 -15.60 4.39
C GLU A 308 -11.20 -14.52 3.74
N CYS A 309 -11.62 -14.09 2.56
CA CYS A 309 -11.08 -12.97 1.80
C CYS A 309 -12.15 -11.90 1.65
N LYS A 310 -11.71 -10.63 1.60
CA LYS A 310 -12.62 -9.48 1.51
C LYS A 310 -12.88 -9.00 0.08
N SER A 311 -12.22 -9.61 -0.90
CA SER A 311 -12.36 -9.23 -2.31
C SER A 311 -12.03 -10.41 -3.22
N GLN A 312 -12.58 -10.37 -4.43
CA GLN A 312 -12.24 -11.32 -5.50
C GLN A 312 -10.73 -11.36 -5.77
N ARG A 313 -10.09 -10.19 -5.81
CA ARG A 313 -8.64 -10.08 -6.05
C ARG A 313 -7.82 -10.81 -4.99
N GLU A 314 -8.15 -10.65 -3.71
CA GLU A 314 -7.44 -11.34 -2.63
C GLU A 314 -7.63 -12.85 -2.73
N TYR A 315 -8.86 -13.29 -3.03
CA TYR A 315 -9.18 -14.69 -3.27
C TYR A 315 -8.35 -15.30 -4.42
N ASP A 316 -8.28 -14.62 -5.56
CA ASP A 316 -7.52 -15.08 -6.72
C ASP A 316 -6.02 -15.13 -6.43
N MET A 317 -5.48 -14.13 -5.74
CA MET A 317 -4.08 -14.11 -5.34
C MET A 317 -3.71 -15.27 -4.42
N TRP A 318 -4.58 -15.61 -3.46
CA TRP A 318 -4.37 -16.76 -2.59
C TRP A 318 -4.51 -18.08 -3.33
N THR A 319 -5.63 -18.30 -4.00
CA THR A 319 -5.95 -19.61 -4.58
C THR A 319 -5.03 -19.93 -5.76
N GLN A 320 -4.88 -19.01 -6.71
CA GLN A 320 -4.02 -19.23 -7.87
C GLN A 320 -2.55 -19.24 -7.48
N GLY A 321 -2.14 -18.34 -6.57
CA GLY A 321 -0.76 -18.27 -6.11
C GLY A 321 -0.32 -19.56 -5.39
N VAL A 322 -1.15 -20.10 -4.49
CA VAL A 322 -0.83 -21.35 -3.81
C VAL A 322 -0.84 -22.54 -4.77
N SER A 323 -1.78 -22.57 -5.73
CA SER A 323 -1.81 -23.60 -6.78
C SER A 323 -0.50 -23.60 -7.58
N ARG A 324 -0.01 -22.42 -7.98
CA ARG A 324 1.29 -22.29 -8.66
C ARG A 324 2.46 -22.78 -7.81
N LEU A 325 2.48 -22.46 -6.51
CA LEU A 325 3.53 -22.97 -5.62
C LEU A 325 3.53 -24.49 -5.51
N LEU A 326 2.36 -25.13 -5.56
CA LEU A 326 2.24 -26.59 -5.55
C LEU A 326 2.82 -27.20 -6.83
N VAL A 327 2.51 -26.64 -8.00
CA VAL A 327 3.09 -27.05 -9.29
C VAL A 327 4.61 -26.93 -9.27
N VAL A 328 5.15 -25.75 -8.90
CA VAL A 328 6.60 -25.51 -8.82
C VAL A 328 7.29 -26.46 -7.84
N ALA A 329 6.65 -26.75 -6.71
CA ALA A 329 7.17 -27.70 -5.72
C ALA A 329 7.23 -29.14 -6.27
N ALA A 330 6.22 -29.54 -7.05
CA ALA A 330 6.15 -30.85 -7.68
C ALA A 330 7.22 -31.01 -8.77
N GLU A 331 7.37 -30.05 -9.69
CA GLU A 331 8.35 -30.09 -10.78
C GLU A 331 9.80 -30.27 -10.28
N ARG A 332 10.14 -29.62 -9.16
CA ARG A 332 11.48 -29.72 -8.55
C ARG A 332 11.74 -31.05 -7.85
N ARG A 333 10.71 -31.84 -7.55
CA ARG A 333 10.90 -33.20 -7.02
C ARG A 333 11.27 -34.22 -8.09
N PHE A 334 10.95 -33.94 -9.35
CA PHE A 334 11.24 -34.84 -10.48
C PHE A 334 12.56 -34.51 -11.22
N ARG A 335 13.25 -33.44 -10.83
CA ARG A 335 14.55 -33.03 -11.39
C ARG A 335 15.75 -33.41 -10.50
N MET A 336 15.51 -34.11 -9.40
CA MET A 336 16.53 -34.76 -8.56
C MET A 336 16.33 -36.26 -8.65
#